data_AF-A0A1Y2S5R2-F1
#
_entry.id   AF-A0A1Y2S5R2-F1
#
_cell.length_a   1.000
_cell.length_b   1.000
_cell.length_c   1.000
_cell.angle_alpha   90.00
_cell.angle_beta   90.00
_cell.angle_gamma   90.00
#
_symmetry.space_group_name_H-M   'P 1'
#
loop_
_entity.id
_entity.type
_entity.pdbx_description
1 polymer ?
#
loop_
_entity_poly.entity_id
_entity_poly.type
_entity_poly.pdbx_seq_one_letter_code
_entity_poly.pdbx_strand_id
1 'polypeptide(L)' 'MDLDEWLDNYHYHRTHQGKIGCGRTPIETLLEGKSIWAEKSHPNLI' A
#
# COMPACT_ATOMS: atom_id res chain seq x y z
N MET A 1 -19.35 -6.93 12.68
CA MET A 1 -17.95 -6.51 12.54
C MET A 1 -17.85 -5.11 13.06
N ASP A 2 -16.89 -4.88 13.93
CA ASP A 2 -16.51 -3.55 14.36
C ASP A 2 -15.85 -2.80 13.17
N LEU A 3 -16.00 -1.47 13.12
CA LEU A 3 -15.47 -0.69 12.00
C LEU A 3 -13.93 -0.72 11.98
N ASP A 4 -13.31 -0.65 13.16
CA ASP A 4 -11.86 -0.64 13.26
C ASP A 4 -11.29 -2.01 12.87
N GLU A 5 -11.95 -3.09 13.29
CA GLU A 5 -11.63 -4.46 12.86
C GLU A 5 -11.72 -4.63 11.33
N TRP A 6 -12.79 -4.09 10.71
CA TRP A 6 -12.95 -4.18 9.27
C TRP A 6 -11.87 -3.37 8.53
N LEU A 7 -11.54 -2.17 9.02
CA LEU A 7 -10.50 -1.33 8.44
C LEU A 7 -9.13 -1.99 8.54
N ASP A 8 -8.78 -2.58 9.69
CA ASP A 8 -7.50 -3.27 9.88
C ASP A 8 -7.37 -4.49 8.94
N ASN A 9 -8.44 -5.29 8.84
CA ASN A 9 -8.50 -6.42 7.92
C ASN A 9 -8.31 -5.96 6.46
N TYR A 10 -9.05 -4.93 6.04
CA TYR A 10 -8.93 -4.41 4.68
C TYR A 10 -7.53 -3.87 4.40
N HIS A 11 -6.95 -3.12 5.34
CA HIS A 11 -5.71 -2.37 5.13
C HIS A 11 -4.45 -3.25 5.17
N TYR A 12 -4.40 -4.22 6.09
CA TYR A 12 -3.21 -5.03 6.36
C TYR A 12 -3.32 -6.50 5.93
N HIS A 13 -4.52 -7.05 5.78
CA HIS A 13 -4.70 -8.49 5.58
C HIS A 13 -5.30 -8.83 4.22
N ARG A 14 -6.12 -7.93 3.67
CA ARG A 14 -6.79 -8.17 2.39
C ARG A 14 -5.83 -7.95 1.23
N THR A 15 -5.43 -9.05 0.60
CA THR A 15 -4.74 -9.01 -0.69
C THR A 15 -5.77 -8.83 -1.80
N HIS A 16 -5.65 -7.77 -2.57
CA HIS A 16 -6.54 -7.56 -3.73
C HIS A 16 -5.99 -8.35 -4.91
N GLN A 17 -6.68 -9.41 -5.32
CA GLN A 17 -6.40 -10.08 -6.59
C GLN A 17 -6.89 -9.21 -7.76
N GLY A 18 -6.03 -8.32 -8.20
CA GLY A 18 -6.16 -7.54 -9.42
C GLY A 18 -4.78 -7.31 -10.02
N LYS A 19 -4.71 -7.08 -11.34
CA LYS A 19 -3.44 -6.91 -12.09
C LYS A 19 -2.50 -5.83 -11.51
N ILE A 20 -3.03 -4.87 -10.75
CA ILE A 20 -2.27 -3.77 -10.13
C ILE A 20 -1.75 -4.14 -8.74
N GLY A 21 -2.51 -4.94 -7.98
CA GLY A 21 -2.15 -5.30 -6.60
C GLY A 21 -1.06 -6.36 -6.53
N CYS A 22 -0.96 -7.26 -7.52
CA CYS A 22 0.02 -8.36 -7.53
C CYS A 22 0.05 -9.19 -6.23
N GLY A 23 -1.08 -9.30 -5.53
CA GLY A 23 -1.17 -9.97 -4.22
C GLY A 23 -0.75 -9.12 -3.03
N ARG A 24 -0.42 -7.84 -3.22
CA ARG A 24 -0.13 -6.89 -2.15
C ARG A 24 -1.40 -6.38 -1.47
N THR A 25 -1.23 -6.01 -0.22
CA THR A 25 -2.20 -5.30 0.60
C THR A 25 -2.26 -3.80 0.20
N PRO A 26 -3.32 -3.09 0.59
CA PRO A 26 -3.41 -1.65 0.39
C PRO A 26 -2.22 -0.87 0.99
N ILE A 27 -1.75 -1.21 2.19
CA ILE A 27 -0.63 -0.50 2.82
C ILE A 27 0.69 -0.71 2.06
N GLU A 28 0.97 -1.93 1.60
CA GLU A 28 2.18 -2.24 0.83
C GLU A 28 2.20 -1.43 -0.48
N THR A 29 1.06 -1.34 -1.17
CA THR A 29 0.92 -0.55 -2.39
C THR A 29 1.14 0.94 -2.12
N LEU A 30 0.61 1.46 -1.01
CA LEU A 30 0.77 2.86 -0.61
C LEU A 30 2.23 3.20 -0.30
N LEU A 31 2.92 2.33 0.45
CA LEU A 31 4.32 2.52 0.83
C LEU A 31 5.25 2.49 -0.40
N GLU A 32 5.03 1.54 -1.31
CA GLU A 32 5.76 1.47 -2.58
C GLU A 32 5.59 2.75 -3.40
N GLY A 33 4.33 3.22 -3.57
CA GLY A 33 4.04 4.47 -4.28
C GLY A 33 4.68 5.70 -3.63
N LYS A 34 4.74 5.75 -2.29
CA LYS A 34 5.39 6.83 -1.54
C LYS A 34 6.90 6.86 -1.77
N SER A 35 7.56 5.69 -1.81
CA SER A 35 9.00 5.59 -2.14
C SER A 35 9.26 6.14 -3.54
N ILE A 36 8.52 5.65 -4.55
CA ILE A 36 8.66 6.09 -5.95
C ILE A 36 8.46 7.61 -6.07
N TRP A 37 7.50 8.18 -5.34
CA TRP A 37 7.28 9.62 -5.33
C TRP A 37 8.46 10.37 -4.70
N ALA A 38 8.99 9.90 -3.57
CA ALA A 38 10.13 10.52 -2.90
C ALA A 38 11.38 10.48 -3.78
N GLU A 39 11.63 9.35 -4.45
CA GLU A 39 12.74 9.20 -5.39
C GLU A 39 12.66 10.19 -6.55
N LYS A 40 11.46 10.38 -7.12
CA LYS A 40 11.24 11.35 -8.21
C LYS A 40 11.33 12.80 -7.75
N SER A 41 10.88 13.09 -6.54
CA SER A 41 10.83 14.45 -5.99
C SER A 41 12.18 14.91 -5.45
N HIS A 42 13.01 13.97 -4.98
CA HIS A 42 14.31 14.23 -4.38
C HIS A 42 15.37 13.23 -4.88
N PRO A 43 15.76 13.29 -6.17
CA PRO A 43 16.64 12.30 -6.79
C PRO A 43 18.08 12.27 -6.23
N ASN A 44 18.45 13.25 -5.38
CA ASN A 44 19.77 13.35 -4.76
C ASN A 44 19.80 12.95 -3.28
N LEU A 45 18.68 12.45 -2.73
CA LEU A 45 18.56 11.98 -1.34
C LEU A 45 18.50 10.46 -1.22
N ILE A 46 18.85 9.75 -2.30
CA ILE A 46 18.89 8.30 -2.42
C ILE A 46 20.31 7.87 -2.73
#